data_AF-A0A554N8N5-F1
#
_entry.id   AF-A0A554N8N5-F1
#
_cell.length_a   1.000
_cell.length_b   1.000
_cell.length_c   1.000
_cell.angle_alpha   90.00
_cell.angle_beta   90.00
_cell.angle_gamma   90.00
#
_symmetry.space_group_name_H-M   'P 1'
#
loop_
_entity.id
_entity.type
_entity.pdbx_description
1 polymer ?
#
loop_
_entity_poly.entity_id
_entity_poly.type
_entity_poly.pdbx_seq_one_letter_code
_entity_poly.pdbx_strand_id
1 'polypeptide(L)'
;MSGGTRREPTTRRRTLLGGLALVGLGTLAGCTGPPGGDGPDGTEDMPARLRLKQVQPPDCENADPIRFADLSTAEQDLVETALEREEYAVPTEETSPAFDSLRESVEARSDTCGELVVYLRRGEAYYRVALVNGDNVIASTRPTPDRSTGS
;
A
#
# COMPACT_ATOMS: atom_id res chain seq x y z
N MET A 1 -29.90 13.45 47.24
CA MET A 1 -29.93 12.58 46.04
C MET A 1 -28.50 12.59 45.50
N SER A 2 -27.62 11.69 45.95
CA SER A 2 -27.29 10.39 45.29
C SER A 2 -27.05 10.56 43.78
N GLY A 3 -25.89 10.27 43.18
CA GLY A 3 -24.63 9.68 43.63
C GLY A 3 -23.77 9.21 42.43
N GLY A 4 -22.53 8.78 42.69
CA GLY A 4 -21.70 7.91 41.83
C GLY A 4 -20.83 8.60 40.76
N THR A 5 -19.57 8.22 40.47
CA THR A 5 -18.68 7.16 40.98
C THR A 5 -17.22 7.49 40.56
N ARG A 6 -16.34 7.57 41.55
CA ARG A 6 -14.96 7.04 41.64
C ARG A 6 -14.28 6.47 40.38
N ARG A 7 -13.03 6.88 40.12
CA ARG A 7 -11.80 6.03 40.12
C ARG A 7 -10.52 6.82 39.79
N GLU A 8 -9.80 7.17 40.85
CA GLU A 8 -8.34 7.38 40.82
C GLU A 8 -7.64 6.00 40.84
N PRO A 9 -6.53 5.82 40.12
CA PRO A 9 -5.52 4.83 40.49
C PRO A 9 -4.24 5.52 40.96
N THR A 10 -4.12 5.49 42.28
CA THR A 10 -2.95 5.59 43.16
C THR A 10 -1.57 5.31 42.52
N THR A 11 -0.70 6.32 42.55
CA THR A 11 0.75 6.18 42.46
C THR A 11 1.27 5.39 43.67
N ARG A 12 1.73 4.16 43.47
CA ARG A 12 2.49 3.41 44.49
C ARG A 12 3.91 3.13 44.00
N ARG A 13 4.85 3.87 44.60
CA ARG A 13 6.28 3.55 44.61
C ARG A 13 6.51 2.18 45.25
N ARG A 14 7.42 1.39 44.68
CA ARG A 14 8.22 0.42 45.45
C ARG A 14 9.66 0.40 44.94
N THR A 15 10.50 1.05 45.73
CA THR A 15 11.95 0.88 45.76
C THR A 15 12.28 -0.50 46.32
N LEU A 16 13.14 -1.26 45.64
CA LEU A 16 13.92 -2.34 46.24
C LEU A 16 15.40 -2.02 46.02
N LEU A 17 16.05 -1.57 47.09
CA LEU A 17 17.50 -1.61 47.26
C LEU A 17 17.91 -3.06 47.56
N GLY A 18 19.09 -3.44 47.08
CA GLY A 18 19.80 -4.69 47.41
C GLY A 18 19.97 -5.52 46.15
N GLY A 19 21.14 -5.61 45.51
CA GLY A 19 22.48 -5.61 46.06
C GLY A 19 23.05 -7.01 45.85
N LEU A 20 23.94 -7.17 44.88
CA LEU A 20 25.03 -8.16 44.89
C LEU A 20 25.88 -7.98 43.63
N ALA A 21 27.11 -7.52 43.87
CA ALA A 21 28.19 -7.61 42.92
C ALA A 21 28.50 -9.10 42.66
N LEU A 22 28.52 -9.49 41.39
CA LEU A 22 29.22 -10.69 40.94
C LEU A 22 30.00 -10.32 39.68
N VAL A 23 31.31 -10.17 39.88
CA VAL A 23 32.32 -10.12 38.83
C VAL A 23 32.33 -11.50 38.17
N GLY A 24 31.99 -11.56 36.89
CA GLY A 24 32.02 -12.78 36.08
C GLY A 24 32.44 -12.44 34.66
N LEU A 25 33.73 -12.65 34.37
CA LEU A 25 34.28 -12.73 33.03
C LEU A 25 33.58 -13.84 32.25
N GLY A 26 33.27 -13.59 30.97
CA GLY A 26 33.10 -14.66 29.99
C GLY A 26 31.84 -14.55 29.13
N THR A 27 32.05 -14.01 27.93
CA THR A 27 31.46 -14.44 26.64
C THR A 27 29.97 -14.78 26.58
N LEU A 28 29.24 -14.01 25.76
CA LEU A 28 28.32 -14.42 24.68
C LEU A 28 27.13 -13.44 24.58
N ALA A 29 26.81 -13.07 23.34
CA ALA A 29 25.61 -12.35 22.90
C ALA A 29 25.45 -10.89 23.39
N GLY A 30 26.10 -9.97 22.67
CA GLY A 30 25.64 -8.59 22.64
C GLY A 30 24.40 -8.48 21.75
N CYS A 31 23.21 -8.43 22.36
CA CYS A 31 22.00 -7.85 21.77
C CYS A 31 21.23 -7.12 22.87
N THR A 32 21.64 -5.89 23.17
CA THR A 32 20.82 -4.93 23.90
C THR A 32 19.86 -4.26 22.90
N GLY A 33 18.69 -4.85 22.69
CA GLY A 33 17.57 -4.19 22.02
C GLY A 33 16.80 -3.31 23.02
N PRO A 34 16.39 -2.09 22.65
CA PRO A 34 15.48 -1.29 23.48
C PRO A 34 14.09 -1.97 23.58
N PRO A 35 13.35 -1.78 24.68
CA PRO A 35 11.98 -2.27 24.80
C PRO A 35 11.06 -1.33 24.00
N GLY A 36 10.71 -1.70 22.78
CA GLY A 36 9.86 -0.87 21.93
C GLY A 36 9.31 -1.62 20.73
N GLY A 37 8.24 -2.40 20.97
CA GLY A 37 7.18 -2.68 20.00
C GLY A 37 7.56 -3.20 18.62
N ASP A 38 7.94 -4.49 18.52
CA ASP A 38 7.84 -5.24 17.27
C ASP A 38 6.52 -6.05 17.29
N GLY A 39 5.43 -5.40 16.86
CA GLY A 39 4.48 -6.15 16.04
C GLY A 39 5.18 -6.56 14.74
N PRO A 40 4.74 -7.60 14.02
CA PRO A 40 5.30 -7.89 12.70
C PRO A 40 5.24 -6.59 11.89
N ASP A 41 6.37 -6.12 11.35
CA ASP A 41 6.46 -4.93 10.49
C ASP A 41 5.23 -4.89 9.58
N GLY A 42 4.27 -4.05 9.94
CA GLY A 42 3.02 -3.95 9.23
C GLY A 42 3.35 -3.49 7.82
N THR A 43 2.74 -4.10 6.82
CA THR A 43 2.78 -3.59 5.43
C THR A 43 2.15 -2.19 5.29
N GLU A 44 1.78 -1.57 6.41
CA GLU A 44 1.30 -0.22 6.62
C GLU A 44 2.27 0.86 6.08
N ASP A 45 3.57 0.57 6.01
CA ASP A 45 4.60 1.50 5.48
C ASP A 45 4.85 1.39 3.97
N MET A 46 4.08 0.58 3.23
CA MET A 46 4.26 0.49 1.78
C MET A 46 3.84 1.80 1.10
N PRO A 47 4.66 2.37 0.20
CA PRO A 47 4.28 3.59 -0.50
C PRO A 47 3.18 3.31 -1.52
N ALA A 48 2.35 4.32 -1.77
CA ALA A 48 1.41 4.35 -2.87
C ALA A 48 2.17 4.38 -4.20
N ARG A 49 1.79 3.52 -5.15
CA ARG A 49 2.50 3.30 -6.41
C ARG A 49 1.54 3.24 -7.58
N LEU A 50 1.96 3.83 -8.70
CA LEU A 50 1.35 3.69 -10.02
C LEU A 50 2.41 3.20 -11.01
N ARG A 51 2.11 2.12 -11.72
CA ARG A 51 2.94 1.59 -12.81
C ARG A 51 2.08 1.32 -14.04
N LEU A 52 2.68 1.52 -15.20
CA LEU A 52 2.02 1.34 -16.49
C LEU A 52 2.84 0.39 -17.35
N LYS A 53 2.20 -0.65 -17.87
CA LYS A 53 2.83 -1.59 -18.79
C LYS A 53 2.11 -1.53 -20.13
N GLN A 54 2.82 -1.13 -21.18
CA GLN A 54 2.26 -1.15 -22.52
C GLN A 54 1.88 -2.58 -22.93
N VAL A 55 0.70 -2.73 -23.53
CA VAL A 55 0.12 -4.01 -23.95
C VAL A 55 -0.59 -3.84 -25.29
N GLN A 56 -0.99 -4.96 -25.88
CA GLN A 56 -1.99 -4.95 -26.95
C GLN A 56 -3.35 -4.54 -26.38
N PRO A 57 -4.27 -4.05 -27.24
CA PRO A 57 -5.65 -3.79 -26.84
C PRO A 57 -6.26 -5.01 -26.10
N PRO A 58 -7.12 -4.78 -25.10
CA PRO A 58 -7.75 -5.88 -24.38
C PRO A 58 -8.67 -6.68 -25.31
N ASP A 59 -8.57 -8.01 -25.25
CA ASP A 59 -9.48 -8.93 -25.97
C ASP A 59 -10.87 -9.06 -25.28
N CYS A 60 -11.02 -8.47 -24.09
CA CYS A 60 -12.24 -8.47 -23.31
C CYS A 60 -13.24 -7.45 -23.87
N GLU A 61 -14.40 -7.92 -24.34
CA GLU A 61 -15.44 -7.05 -24.93
C GLU A 61 -15.99 -6.00 -23.97
N ASN A 62 -15.98 -6.28 -22.67
CA ASN A 62 -16.44 -5.34 -21.65
C ASN A 62 -15.37 -4.36 -21.19
N ALA A 63 -14.12 -4.47 -21.68
CA ALA A 63 -13.05 -3.59 -21.23
C ALA A 63 -13.39 -2.12 -21.50
N ASP A 64 -13.55 -1.34 -20.42
CA ASP A 64 -13.72 0.11 -20.46
C ASP A 64 -12.40 0.79 -20.08
N PRO A 65 -11.48 1.05 -21.04
CA PRO A 65 -10.21 1.67 -20.73
C PRO A 65 -10.39 3.13 -20.32
N ILE A 66 -9.69 3.53 -19.26
CA ILE A 66 -9.56 4.93 -18.87
C ILE A 66 -8.85 5.67 -20.01
N ARG A 67 -9.50 6.69 -20.57
CA ARG A 67 -8.90 7.49 -21.65
C ARG A 67 -8.03 8.58 -21.04
N PHE A 68 -6.76 8.64 -21.42
CA PHE A 68 -5.82 9.64 -20.92
C PHE A 68 -6.32 11.07 -21.12
N ALA A 69 -7.00 11.34 -22.24
CA ALA A 69 -7.56 12.66 -22.54
C ALA A 69 -8.72 13.08 -21.62
N ASP A 70 -9.38 12.12 -20.97
CA ASP A 70 -10.50 12.37 -20.06
C ASP A 70 -10.02 12.59 -18.62
N LEU A 71 -8.74 12.34 -18.33
CA LEU A 71 -8.12 12.61 -17.03
C LEU A 71 -7.94 14.12 -16.82
N SER A 72 -8.03 14.57 -15.57
CA SER A 72 -7.63 15.92 -15.20
C SER A 72 -6.13 16.14 -15.45
N THR A 73 -5.70 17.40 -15.58
CA THR A 73 -4.28 17.73 -15.79
C THR A 73 -3.37 17.13 -14.72
N ALA A 74 -3.79 17.18 -13.45
CA ALA A 74 -3.00 16.60 -12.37
C ALA A 74 -2.92 15.07 -12.44
N GLU A 75 -3.98 14.38 -12.86
CA GLU A 75 -3.94 12.93 -13.10
C GLU A 75 -3.09 12.57 -14.33
N GLN A 76 -3.14 13.40 -15.38
CA GLN A 76 -2.27 13.26 -16.54
C GLN A 76 -0.80 13.37 -16.13
N ASP A 77 -0.43 14.34 -15.30
CA ASP A 77 0.95 14.52 -14.80
C ASP A 77 1.45 13.27 -14.03
N LEU A 78 0.59 12.64 -13.22
CA LEU A 78 0.90 11.39 -12.52
C LEU A 78 1.18 10.24 -13.50
N VAL A 79 0.31 10.09 -14.51
CA VAL A 79 0.44 9.07 -15.55
C VAL A 79 1.68 9.31 -16.39
N GLU A 80 1.97 10.56 -16.77
CA GLU A 80 3.18 10.91 -17.51
C GLU A 80 4.43 10.62 -16.68
N THR A 81 4.44 10.99 -15.40
CA THR A 81 5.55 10.66 -14.49
C THR A 81 5.78 9.14 -14.43
N ALA A 82 4.72 8.35 -14.32
CA ALA A 82 4.82 6.89 -14.30
C ALA A 82 5.28 6.30 -15.65
N LEU A 83 4.95 6.92 -16.77
CA LEU A 83 5.46 6.51 -18.09
C LEU A 83 6.94 6.86 -18.27
N GLU A 84 7.36 8.04 -17.80
CA GLU A 84 8.75 8.52 -17.92
C GLU A 84 9.70 7.79 -16.99
N ARG A 85 9.26 7.51 -15.76
CA ARG A 85 10.08 6.91 -14.70
C ARG A 85 9.81 5.43 -14.49
N GLU A 86 8.96 4.83 -15.31
CA GLU A 86 8.41 3.46 -15.18
C GLU A 86 7.52 3.24 -13.93
N GLU A 87 7.60 4.12 -12.94
CA GLU A 87 6.84 4.11 -11.71
C GLU A 87 6.67 5.55 -11.16
N TYR A 88 5.46 5.85 -10.69
CA TYR A 88 5.22 6.92 -9.74
C TYR A 88 5.08 6.29 -8.34
N ALA A 89 5.82 6.80 -7.35
CA ALA A 89 5.77 6.31 -5.98
C ALA A 89 5.87 7.46 -4.97
N VAL A 90 4.98 7.46 -3.98
CA VAL A 90 4.97 8.43 -2.86
C VAL A 90 4.54 7.73 -1.57
N PRO A 91 4.94 8.23 -0.39
CA PRO A 91 4.39 7.75 0.87
C PRO A 91 2.85 7.83 0.87
N THR A 92 2.20 6.84 1.46
CA THR A 92 0.73 6.70 1.43
C THR A 92 0.02 7.88 2.12
N GLU A 93 0.63 8.47 3.15
CA GLU A 93 0.14 9.67 3.83
C GLU A 93 0.32 10.96 3.01
N GLU A 94 1.09 10.91 1.92
CA GLU A 94 1.39 12.03 1.03
C GLU A 94 0.71 11.90 -0.35
N THR A 95 -0.29 11.03 -0.49
CA THR A 95 -1.05 10.92 -1.74
C THR A 95 -1.73 12.24 -2.07
N SER A 96 -1.65 12.63 -3.34
CA SER A 96 -2.33 13.83 -3.83
C SER A 96 -3.81 13.53 -4.10
N PRO A 97 -4.70 14.55 -4.09
CA PRO A 97 -6.10 14.36 -4.49
C PRO A 97 -6.25 13.78 -5.90
N ALA A 98 -5.30 14.04 -6.79
CA ALA A 98 -5.27 13.46 -8.13
C ALA A 98 -4.98 11.95 -8.10
N PHE A 99 -4.12 11.50 -7.20
CA PHE A 99 -3.85 10.07 -7.02
C PHE A 99 -5.10 9.35 -6.52
N ASP A 100 -5.82 9.94 -5.56
CA ASP A 100 -7.05 9.36 -5.02
C ASP A 100 -8.19 9.31 -6.05
N SER A 101 -8.38 10.36 -6.84
CA SER A 101 -9.34 10.38 -7.95
C SER A 101 -9.03 9.31 -9.01
N LEU A 102 -7.76 9.16 -9.37
CA LEU A 102 -7.31 8.12 -10.29
C LEU A 102 -7.55 6.72 -9.70
N ARG A 103 -7.27 6.52 -8.41
CA ARG A 103 -7.57 5.28 -7.69
C ARG A 103 -9.05 4.93 -7.78
N GLU A 104 -9.94 5.86 -7.46
CA GLU A 104 -11.39 5.63 -7.54
C GLU A 104 -11.83 5.25 -8.97
N SER A 105 -11.25 5.89 -9.98
CA SER A 105 -11.51 5.58 -11.39
C SER A 105 -11.05 4.17 -11.79
N VAL A 106 -9.94 3.69 -11.21
CA VAL A 106 -9.41 2.33 -11.40
C VAL A 106 -10.28 1.33 -10.65
N GLU A 107 -10.62 1.58 -9.38
CA GLU A 107 -11.49 0.70 -8.57
C GLU A 107 -12.86 0.49 -9.23
N ALA A 108 -13.44 1.55 -9.81
CA ALA A 108 -14.72 1.45 -10.50
C ALA A 108 -14.70 0.53 -11.75
N ARG A 109 -13.50 0.18 -12.25
CA ARG A 109 -13.30 -0.59 -13.49
C ARG A 109 -12.51 -1.88 -13.29
N SER A 110 -12.08 -2.17 -12.07
CA SER A 110 -11.18 -3.29 -11.79
C SER A 110 -11.85 -4.65 -11.85
N ASP A 111 -13.19 -4.74 -11.88
CA ASP A 111 -13.93 -6.01 -11.97
C ASP A 111 -14.53 -6.29 -13.36
N THR A 112 -14.17 -5.50 -14.37
CA THR A 112 -14.89 -5.53 -15.66
C THR A 112 -14.53 -6.74 -16.55
N CYS A 113 -13.37 -7.36 -16.33
CA CYS A 113 -12.92 -8.54 -17.09
C CYS A 113 -12.72 -9.78 -16.23
N GLY A 114 -13.34 -9.84 -15.04
CA GLY A 114 -13.20 -10.97 -14.10
C GLY A 114 -11.80 -11.11 -13.49
N GLU A 115 -10.95 -10.10 -13.69
CA GLU A 115 -9.61 -9.98 -13.12
C GLU A 115 -9.42 -8.53 -12.65
N LEU A 116 -8.62 -8.32 -11.60
CA LEU A 116 -8.19 -6.99 -11.11
C LEU A 116 -7.23 -6.29 -12.10
N VAL A 117 -7.74 -5.99 -13.30
CA VAL A 117 -6.98 -5.41 -14.40
C VAL A 117 -7.75 -4.22 -14.95
N VAL A 118 -7.08 -3.07 -14.98
CA VAL A 118 -7.59 -1.85 -15.59
C VAL A 118 -6.66 -1.43 -16.71
N TYR A 119 -7.26 -0.90 -17.77
CA TYR A 119 -6.54 -0.42 -18.93
C TYR A 119 -6.59 1.10 -19.00
N LEU A 120 -5.48 1.72 -19.40
CA LEU A 120 -5.39 3.12 -19.77
C LEU A 120 -5.08 3.21 -21.27
N ARG A 121 -5.78 4.09 -21.98
CA ARG A 121 -5.58 4.36 -23.40
C ARG A 121 -5.03 5.77 -23.62
N ARG A 122 -3.88 5.88 -24.30
CA ARG A 122 -3.29 7.16 -24.74
C ARG A 122 -3.09 7.11 -26.25
N GLY A 123 -3.92 7.85 -27.00
CA GLY A 123 -3.98 7.74 -28.45
C GLY A 123 -4.38 6.33 -28.89
N GLU A 124 -3.48 5.64 -29.59
CA GLU A 124 -3.66 4.25 -30.03
C GLU A 124 -3.01 3.22 -29.09
N ALA A 125 -2.19 3.67 -28.13
CA ALA A 125 -1.50 2.79 -27.20
C ALA A 125 -2.39 2.42 -26.01
N TYR A 126 -2.29 1.16 -25.60
CA TYR A 126 -2.96 0.60 -24.42
C TYR A 126 -1.92 0.23 -23.36
N TYR A 127 -2.28 0.48 -22.11
CA TYR A 127 -1.44 0.21 -20.94
C TYR A 127 -2.27 -0.53 -19.91
N ARG A 128 -1.71 -1.58 -19.31
CA ARG A 128 -2.25 -2.12 -18.06
C ARG A 128 -1.79 -1.24 -16.91
N VAL A 129 -2.71 -0.92 -16.03
CA VAL A 129 -2.49 -0.11 -14.83
C VAL A 129 -2.21 -1.07 -13.66
N ALA A 130 -1.10 -0.86 -12.97
CA ALA A 130 -0.93 -1.37 -11.61
C ALA A 130 -0.99 -0.19 -10.65
N LEU A 131 -1.93 -0.27 -9.71
CA LEU A 131 -2.12 0.75 -8.68
C LEU A 131 -2.14 0.04 -7.33
N VAL A 132 -1.26 0.49 -6.43
CA VAL A 132 -1.10 -0.02 -5.08
C VAL A 132 -1.18 1.16 -4.12
N ASN A 133 -1.91 1.02 -3.02
CA ASN A 133 -1.99 2.03 -1.97
C ASN A 133 -1.76 1.36 -0.60
N GLY A 134 -0.57 1.53 -0.02
CA GLY A 134 -0.15 0.71 1.11
C GLY A 134 -0.08 -0.77 0.73
N ASP A 135 -0.78 -1.61 1.50
CA ASP A 135 -0.95 -3.03 1.28
C ASP A 135 -2.10 -3.38 0.31
N ASN A 136 -2.87 -2.38 -0.13
CA ASN A 136 -4.03 -2.58 -0.99
C ASN A 136 -3.64 -2.58 -2.46
N VAL A 137 -3.74 -3.75 -3.11
CA VAL A 137 -3.59 -3.87 -4.56
C VAL A 137 -4.93 -3.64 -5.24
N ILE A 138 -5.02 -2.56 -6.01
CA ILE A 138 -6.25 -2.12 -6.67
C ILE A 138 -6.33 -2.64 -8.11
N ALA A 139 -5.20 -2.66 -8.81
CA ALA A 139 -5.07 -3.27 -10.13
C ALA A 139 -3.65 -3.83 -10.34
N SER A 140 -3.51 -4.81 -11.23
CA SER A 140 -2.25 -5.48 -11.54
C SER A 140 -1.89 -5.40 -13.02
N THR A 141 -0.59 -5.28 -13.31
CA THR A 141 -0.04 -5.42 -14.67
C THR A 141 0.18 -6.88 -15.08
N ARG A 142 0.11 -7.82 -14.14
CA ARG A 142 0.29 -9.25 -14.41
C ARG A 142 -1.06 -9.89 -14.75
N PRO A 143 -1.15 -10.70 -15.82
CA PRO A 143 -2.32 -11.55 -16.03
C PRO A 143 -2.47 -12.50 -14.84
N THR A 144 -3.69 -12.83 -14.45
CA THR A 144 -3.90 -13.92 -13.50
C THR A 144 -3.46 -15.20 -14.18
N PRO A 145 -2.62 -16.05 -13.55
CA PRO A 145 -2.29 -17.33 -14.15
C PRO A 145 -3.58 -18.13 -14.35
N ASP A 146 -3.79 -18.60 -15.58
CA ASP A 146 -4.91 -19.45 -15.94
C ASP A 146 -4.92 -20.68 -15.03
N ARG A 147 -5.97 -20.82 -14.21
CA ARG A 147 -6.12 -21.96 -13.29
C ARG A 147 -6.48 -23.27 -14.03
N SER A 148 -6.52 -23.29 -15.36
CA SER A 148 -7.03 -24.43 -16.14
C SER A 148 -6.01 -25.52 -16.51
N THR A 149 -4.75 -25.48 -16.05
CA THR A 149 -3.83 -26.62 -16.22
C THR A 149 -3.66 -27.42 -14.93
N GLY A 150 -4.71 -28.15 -14.57
CA GLY A 150 -4.67 -29.25 -13.63
C GLY A 150 -5.46 -30.42 -14.20
N SER A 151 -4.89 -31.11 -15.19
CA SER A 151 -5.34 -32.42 -15.66
C SER A 151 -4.83 -33.52 -14.74
#